data_AF-A0A7V6WFL2-F1
#
_entry.id   AF-A0A7V6WFL2-F1
#
_cell.length_a   1.000
_cell.length_b   1.000
_cell.length_c   1.000
_cell.angle_alpha   90.00
_cell.angle_beta   90.00
_cell.angle_gamma   90.00
#
_symmetry.space_group_name_H-M   'P 1'
#
loop_
_entity.id
_entity.type
_entity.pdbx_description
1 polymer ?
#
loop_
_entity_poly.entity_id
_entity_poly.type
_entity_poly.pdbx_seq_one_letter_code
_entity_poly.pdbx_strand_id
1 'polypeptide(L)'
;DIDIEFTGARPGEKLYEEILTAEEGTTATKHKRIFIARPNNIEKVALDHVLQVLGEKDCLAAEDVETILRSIVPGFAAEREKQVV
;
A
#
# COMPACT_ATOMS: atom_id res chain seq x y z
N ASP A 1 13.68 30.17 -19.99
CA ASP A 1 14.33 29.35 -18.96
C ASP A 1 13.31 29.13 -17.87
N ILE A 2 13.19 27.90 -17.36
CA ILE A 2 12.26 27.60 -16.26
C ILE A 2 13.05 26.84 -15.21
N ASP A 3 13.12 27.40 -14.01
CA ASP A 3 13.84 26.80 -12.89
C ASP A 3 13.12 25.54 -12.40
N ILE A 4 13.90 24.51 -12.09
CA ILE A 4 13.44 23.27 -11.47
C ILE A 4 13.94 23.26 -10.03
N GLU A 5 13.02 23.24 -9.08
CA GLU A 5 13.32 23.15 -7.64
C GLU A 5 12.96 21.76 -7.10
N PHE A 6 13.87 21.15 -6.34
CA PHE A 6 13.65 19.87 -5.69
C PHE A 6 13.21 20.07 -4.24
N THR A 7 12.02 19.60 -3.89
CA THR A 7 11.42 19.75 -2.55
C THR A 7 11.53 18.50 -1.67
N GLY A 8 12.12 17.41 -2.20
CA GLY A 8 12.23 16.13 -1.52
C GLY A 8 10.96 15.28 -1.59
N ALA A 9 11.05 14.03 -1.12
CA ALA A 9 9.93 13.10 -1.05
C ALA A 9 9.03 13.40 0.15
N ARG A 10 7.73 13.14 0.01
CA ARG A 10 6.74 13.31 1.09
C ARG A 10 6.69 12.09 2.01
N PRO A 11 6.17 12.23 3.25
CA PRO A 11 5.94 11.07 4.11
C PRO A 11 5.05 10.03 3.42
N GLY A 12 5.51 8.77 3.39
CA GLY A 12 4.85 7.67 2.69
C GLY A 12 5.09 7.59 1.19
N GLU A 13 5.90 8.48 0.60
CA GLU A 13 6.23 8.47 -0.84
C GLU A 13 7.48 7.63 -1.11
N LYS A 14 7.35 6.61 -1.96
CA LYS A 14 8.47 5.79 -2.43
C LYS A 14 9.14 6.45 -3.63
N LEU A 15 10.47 6.45 -3.67
CA LEU A 15 11.24 6.90 -4.84
C LEU A 15 11.16 5.91 -6.01
N TYR A 16 10.98 4.63 -5.69
CA TYR A 16 10.85 3.55 -6.67
C TYR A 16 9.73 2.61 -6.22
N GLU A 17 8.77 2.37 -7.11
CA GLU A 17 7.71 1.39 -6.91
C GLU A 17 8.21 -0.02 -7.24
N GLU A 18 7.58 -1.03 -6.64
CA GLU A 18 7.85 -2.43 -7.00
C GLU A 18 7.34 -2.74 -8.42
N ILE A 19 8.15 -3.46 -9.20
CA ILE A 19 7.73 -3.97 -10.49
C ILE A 19 6.96 -5.27 -10.28
N LEU A 20 5.75 -5.35 -10.83
CA LEU A 20 4.96 -6.58 -10.79
C LEU A 20 5.64 -7.67 -11.63
N THR A 21 6.37 -8.58 -11.00
CA THR A 21 7.17 -9.61 -11.70
C THR A 21 6.50 -10.99 -11.71
N ALA A 22 7.07 -11.93 -12.49
CA ALA A 22 6.65 -13.33 -12.49
C ALA A 22 6.90 -14.02 -11.14
N GLU A 23 7.92 -13.57 -10.40
CA GLU A 23 8.31 -14.12 -9.10
C GLU A 23 7.25 -13.85 -8.02
N GLU A 24 6.44 -12.79 -8.19
CA GLU A 24 5.30 -12.44 -7.33
C GLU A 24 4.01 -13.21 -7.70
N GLY A 25 4.09 -14.21 -8.59
CA GLY A 25 2.98 -15.10 -8.91
C GLY A 25 2.07 -14.58 -10.01
N THR A 26 2.61 -13.87 -11.01
CA THR A 26 1.83 -13.48 -12.19
C THR A 26 1.74 -14.60 -13.24
N THR A 27 0.57 -14.75 -13.86
CA THR A 27 0.33 -15.70 -14.96
C THR A 27 0.11 -14.92 -16.27
N ALA A 28 0.72 -15.38 -17.37
CA ALA A 28 0.55 -14.73 -18.67
C ALA A 28 -0.89 -14.89 -19.20
N THR A 29 -1.41 -13.83 -19.82
CA THR A 29 -2.63 -13.92 -20.63
C THR A 29 -2.29 -14.20 -22.10
N LYS A 30 -3.31 -14.29 -22.96
CA LYS A 30 -3.12 -14.33 -24.42
C LYS A 30 -2.44 -13.07 -24.98
N HIS A 31 -2.42 -11.96 -24.25
CA HIS A 31 -1.79 -10.71 -24.67
C HIS A 31 -0.42 -10.55 -24.02
N LYS A 32 0.61 -10.29 -24.83
CA LYS A 32 2.04 -10.27 -24.42
C LYS A 32 2.41 -9.27 -23.32
N ARG A 33 1.54 -8.30 -23.01
CA ARG A 33 1.78 -7.23 -22.03
C ARG A 33 0.76 -7.21 -20.90
N ILE A 34 -0.11 -8.22 -20.82
CA ILE A 34 -1.15 -8.31 -19.78
C ILE A 34 -0.91 -9.61 -19.01
N PHE A 35 -0.75 -9.47 -17.70
CA PHE A 35 -0.50 -10.54 -16.77
C PHE A 35 -1.58 -10.53 -15.68
N ILE A 36 -1.93 -11.70 -15.16
CA ILE A 36 -2.88 -11.87 -14.06
C ILE A 36 -2.07 -12.05 -12.77
N ALA A 37 -2.18 -11.11 -11.84
CA ALA A 37 -1.58 -11.23 -10.51
C ALA A 37 -2.32 -12.29 -9.68
N ARG A 38 -1.58 -13.02 -8.84
CA ARG A 38 -2.18 -13.92 -7.86
C ARG A 38 -2.80 -13.07 -6.74
N PRO A 39 -4.11 -13.17 -6.47
CA PRO A 39 -4.71 -12.45 -5.38
C PRO A 39 -4.19 -12.97 -4.03
N ASN A 40 -4.03 -12.06 -3.08
CA ASN A 40 -3.81 -12.42 -1.68
C ASN A 40 -5.05 -13.10 -1.12
N ASN A 41 -4.85 -14.15 -0.33
CA ASN A 41 -5.94 -14.87 0.30
C ASN A 41 -6.33 -14.13 1.60
N ILE A 42 -7.26 -13.18 1.50
CA ILE A 42 -7.78 -12.41 2.64
C ILE A 42 -9.07 -13.05 3.14
N GLU A 43 -9.17 -13.28 4.45
CA GLU A 43 -10.39 -13.80 5.07
C GLU A 43 -11.48 -12.72 5.06
N LYS A 44 -12.60 -13.00 4.36
CA LYS A 44 -13.71 -12.06 4.23
C LYS A 44 -14.28 -11.61 5.58
N VAL A 45 -14.42 -12.54 6.53
CA VAL A 45 -14.99 -12.24 7.86
C VAL A 45 -14.10 -11.24 8.61
N ALA A 46 -12.78 -11.43 8.57
CA ALA A 46 -11.83 -10.50 9.18
C ALA A 46 -11.89 -9.11 8.50
N LEU A 47 -12.02 -9.08 7.17
CA LEU A 47 -12.16 -7.83 6.42
C LEU A 47 -13.46 -7.08 6.77
N ASP A 48 -14.59 -7.76 6.79
CA ASP A 48 -15.88 -7.16 7.14
C ASP A 48 -15.84 -6.56 8.56
N HIS A 49 -15.24 -7.27 9.52
CA HIS A 49 -15.08 -6.78 10.89
C HIS A 49 -14.21 -5.52 10.97
N VAL A 50 -13.10 -5.48 10.24
CA VAL A 50 -12.23 -4.28 10.19
C VAL A 50 -12.97 -3.09 9.56
N LEU A 51 -13.73 -3.30 8.49
CA LEU A 51 -14.51 -2.25 7.85
C LEU A 51 -15.60 -1.70 8.76
N GLN A 52 -16.24 -2.55 9.56
CA GLN A 52 -17.20 -2.12 10.58
C GLN A 52 -16.53 -1.24 11.64
N VAL A 53 -15.39 -1.67 12.19
CA VAL A 53 -14.64 -0.90 13.20
C VAL A 53 -14.20 0.47 12.67
N LEU A 54 -13.77 0.54 11.40
CA LEU A 54 -13.41 1.80 10.75
C LEU A 54 -14.64 2.69 10.48
N GLY A 55 -15.81 2.10 10.19
CA GLY A 55 -17.03 2.84 9.88
C GLY A 55 -17.81 3.33 11.10
N GLU A 56 -17.68 2.66 12.25
CA GLU A 56 -18.39 3.05 13.50
C GLU A 56 -17.70 4.18 14.26
N LYS A 57 -16.44 4.48 13.95
CA LYS A 57 -15.67 5.51 14.65
C LYS A 57 -15.69 6.82 13.87
N ASP A 58 -16.35 7.83 14.44
CA ASP A 58 -16.42 9.19 13.87
C ASP A 58 -15.04 9.87 13.76
N CYS A 59 -14.09 9.49 14.62
CA CYS A 59 -12.72 9.97 14.57
C CYS A 59 -11.73 8.87 15.00
N LEU A 60 -10.68 8.69 14.20
CA LEU A 60 -9.57 7.80 14.45
C LEU A 60 -8.27 8.60 14.35
N ALA A 61 -7.33 8.35 15.26
CA ALA A 61 -5.99 8.87 15.10
C ALA A 61 -5.29 8.16 13.92
N ALA A 62 -4.33 8.83 13.29
CA ALA A 62 -3.58 8.25 12.18
C ALA A 62 -2.87 6.94 12.60
N GLU A 63 -2.39 6.90 13.85
CA GLU A 63 -1.73 5.76 14.45
C GLU A 63 -2.66 4.55 14.62
N ASP A 64 -3.94 4.79 14.93
CA ASP A 64 -4.94 3.73 15.03
C ASP A 64 -5.23 3.13 13.66
N VAL A 65 -5.36 3.98 12.64
CA VAL A 65 -5.58 3.55 11.25
C VAL A 65 -4.37 2.77 10.74
N GLU A 66 -3.15 3.26 10.97
CA GLU A 66 -1.92 2.54 10.61
C GLU A 66 -1.84 1.16 11.29
N THR A 67 -2.25 1.06 12.56
CA THR A 67 -2.27 -0.20 13.31
C THR A 67 -3.28 -1.18 12.71
N ILE A 68 -4.48 -0.71 12.39
CA ILE A 68 -5.53 -1.52 11.75
C ILE A 68 -5.05 -2.00 10.37
N LEU A 69 -4.52 -1.11 9.54
CA LEU A 69 -4.00 -1.47 8.21
C LEU A 69 -2.88 -2.51 8.28
N ARG A 70 -1.96 -2.38 9.23
CA ARG A 70 -0.85 -3.34 9.44
C ARG A 70 -1.34 -4.74 9.81
N SER A 71 -2.52 -4.85 10.43
CA SER A 71 -3.11 -6.15 10.81
C SER A 71 -3.77 -6.89 9.65
N ILE A 72 -4.27 -6.17 8.64
CA ILE A 72 -5.09 -6.76 7.57
C ILE A 72 -4.43 -6.75 6.19
N VAL A 73 -3.56 -5.77 5.90
CA VAL A 73 -2.90 -5.64 4.61
C VAL A 73 -1.49 -6.24 4.72
N PRO A 74 -1.25 -7.44 4.16
CA PRO A 74 0.09 -8.04 4.18
C PRO A 74 1.08 -7.13 3.46
N GLY A 75 2.24 -6.89 4.07
CA GLY A 75 3.27 -6.02 3.49
C GLY A 75 3.04 -4.52 3.68
N PHE A 76 2.02 -4.09 4.42
CA PHE A 76 1.86 -2.66 4.76
C PHE A 76 3.01 -2.14 5.62
N ALA A 77 3.70 -1.13 5.11
CA ALA A 77 4.72 -0.38 5.82
C ALA A 77 4.40 1.11 5.73
N ALA A 78 4.13 1.73 6.88
CA ALA A 78 4.08 3.19 6.97
C ALA A 78 5.51 3.74 6.89
N GLU A 79 5.94 4.14 5.69
CA GLU A 79 7.25 4.75 5.48
C GLU A 79 7.25 6.19 6.01
N ARG A 80 7.69 6.33 7.27
CA ARG A 80 8.05 7.62 7.86
C ARG A 80 9.57 7.76 7.79
N GLU A 81 10.13 8.04 6.61
CA GLU A 81 11.57 8.38 6.56
C GLU A 81 11.80 9.68 7.34
N LYS A 82 12.63 9.60 8.39
CA LYS A 82 13.21 10.78 9.03
C LYS A 82 14.20 11.37 8.04
N GLN A 83 13.97 12.61 7.60
CA GLN A 83 14.98 13.38 6.87
C GLN A 83 16.29 13.40 7.67
N VAL A 84 17.34 12.81 7.09
CA VAL A 84 18.72 13.11 7.49
C VAL A 84 19.00 14.52 6.97
N VAL A 85 19.21 15.44 7.91
CA VAL A 85 19.67 16.82 7.67
C VAL A 85 21.10 16.80 7.15
#